data_AF-A0A160T4V7-F1
#
_entry.id   AF-A0A160T4V7-F1
#
_cell.length_a   1.000
_cell.length_b   1.000
_cell.length_c   1.000
_cell.angle_alpha   90.00
_cell.angle_beta   90.00
_cell.angle_gamma   90.00
#
_symmetry.space_group_name_H-M   'P 1'
#
loop_
_entity.id
_entity.type
_entity.pdbx_description
1 polymer ?
#
loop_
_entity_poly.entity_id
_entity_poly.type
_entity_poly.pdbx_seq_one_letter_code
_entity_poly.pdbx_strand_id
1 'polypeptide(L)'
;MNENDIKKPSETNLDRFDELTDEMIDTSDIPPLSDAFFKRASWRLPKPLVAITLQVEPEVLAWFKEQGDEWERRATAALRIYAEAHQEPA
;
A
#
# COMPACT_ATOMS: atom_id res chain seq x y z
N MET A 1 4.94 -7.61 -15.65
CA MET A 1 6.37 -7.24 -15.61
C MET A 1 6.97 -7.66 -16.93
N ASN A 2 7.58 -6.74 -17.69
CA ASN A 2 8.17 -7.04 -19.00
C ASN A 2 9.65 -7.39 -18.86
N GLU A 3 10.14 -8.26 -19.73
CA GLU A 3 11.53 -8.76 -19.74
C GLU A 3 12.58 -7.64 -19.84
N ASN A 4 12.20 -6.47 -20.37
CA ASN A 4 13.09 -5.33 -20.57
C ASN A 4 13.26 -4.44 -19.32
N ASP A 5 12.38 -4.55 -18.32
CA ASP A 5 12.47 -3.75 -17.08
C ASP A 5 13.60 -4.25 -16.16
N ILE A 6 14.07 -5.49 -16.37
CA ILE A 6 15.12 -6.17 -15.59
C ILE A 6 16.52 -5.99 -16.21
N LYS A 7 16.61 -5.53 -17.47
CA LYS A 7 17.87 -5.44 -18.22
C LYS A 7 18.66 -4.14 -18.02
N LYS A 8 18.23 -3.26 -17.11
CA LYS A 8 19.01 -2.07 -16.76
C LYS A 8 20.10 -2.47 -15.78
N PRO A 9 21.39 -2.35 -16.12
CA PRO A 9 22.46 -2.58 -15.16
C PRO A 9 22.29 -1.61 -13.99
N SER A 10 22.39 -2.11 -12.77
CA SER A 10 22.32 -1.27 -11.58
C SER A 10 23.46 -0.25 -11.61
N GLU A 11 23.16 1.04 -11.39
CA GLU A 11 24.17 2.09 -11.22
C GLU A 11 24.95 1.96 -9.89
N THR A 12 24.68 0.89 -9.14
CA THR A 12 25.26 0.56 -7.84
C THR A 12 26.33 -0.53 -8.01
N ASN A 13 27.40 -0.43 -7.24
CA ASN A 13 28.44 -1.46 -7.15
C ASN A 13 27.91 -2.64 -6.31
N LEU A 14 27.40 -3.68 -6.98
CA LEU A 14 26.83 -4.86 -6.33
C LEU A 14 27.89 -5.74 -5.68
N ASP A 15 29.09 -5.83 -6.25
CA ASP A 15 30.20 -6.61 -5.71
C ASP A 15 30.53 -6.19 -4.27
N ARG A 16 30.45 -4.87 -3.97
CA ARG A 16 30.62 -4.33 -2.61
C ARG A 16 29.55 -4.83 -1.62
N PHE A 17 28.31 -5.02 -2.07
CA PHE A 17 27.22 -5.55 -1.22
C PHE A 17 27.33 -7.06 -1.04
N ASP A 18 27.84 -7.78 -2.02
CA ASP A 18 28.09 -9.22 -1.91
C ASP A 18 29.23 -9.53 -0.91
N GLU A 19 30.18 -8.62 -0.74
CA GLU A 19 31.28 -8.72 0.23
C GLU A 19 30.91 -8.25 1.65
N LEU A 20 29.76 -7.58 1.83
CA LEU A 20 29.31 -7.05 3.13
C LEU A 20 28.80 -8.19 4.02
N THR A 21 29.43 -8.39 5.18
CA THR A 21 28.97 -9.35 6.19
C THR A 21 27.93 -8.73 7.13
N ASP A 22 27.09 -9.54 7.76
CA ASP A 22 26.08 -9.08 8.73
C ASP A 22 26.69 -8.25 9.87
N GLU A 23 27.90 -8.57 10.30
CA GLU A 23 28.64 -7.86 11.37
C GLU A 23 29.03 -6.43 10.98
N MET A 24 29.14 -6.15 9.68
CA MET A 24 29.44 -4.82 9.14
C MET A 24 28.20 -3.93 9.04
N ILE A 25 27.00 -4.48 9.27
CA ILE A 25 25.74 -3.74 9.22
C ILE A 25 25.47 -3.12 10.59
N ASP A 26 25.62 -1.80 10.67
CA ASP A 26 25.25 -1.04 11.87
C ASP A 26 23.71 -1.03 12.02
N THR A 27 23.23 -1.60 13.12
CA THR A 27 21.81 -1.65 13.49
C THR A 27 21.55 -0.93 14.82
N SER A 28 22.52 -0.16 15.32
CA SER A 28 22.46 0.49 16.63
C SER A 28 21.30 1.50 16.76
N ASP A 29 20.83 2.03 15.64
CA ASP A 29 19.69 2.95 15.54
C ASP A 29 18.33 2.25 15.42
N ILE A 30 18.31 0.93 15.12
CA ILE A 30 17.09 0.15 14.88
C ILE A 30 16.91 -0.88 16.00
N PRO A 31 16.09 -0.57 17.03
CA PRO A 31 15.85 -1.53 18.11
C PRO A 31 15.11 -2.78 17.61
N PRO A 32 15.39 -3.96 18.19
CA PRO A 32 14.70 -5.20 17.80
C PRO A 32 13.21 -5.13 18.15
N LEU A 33 12.38 -5.61 17.23
CA LEU A 33 10.92 -5.70 17.44
C LEU A 33 10.59 -6.79 18.45
N SER A 34 9.73 -6.47 19.42
CA SER A 34 9.35 -7.41 20.48
C SER A 34 8.24 -8.39 20.06
N ASP A 35 8.12 -9.53 20.74
CA ASP A 35 7.00 -10.45 20.55
C ASP A 35 5.63 -9.78 20.76
N ALA A 36 5.56 -8.78 21.65
CA ALA A 36 4.34 -8.02 21.89
C ALA A 36 3.92 -7.17 20.68
N PHE A 37 4.88 -6.69 19.88
CA PHE A 37 4.61 -6.01 18.60
C PHE A 37 3.96 -7.00 17.62
N PHE A 38 4.56 -8.17 17.43
CA PHE A 38 4.04 -9.18 16.50
C PHE A 38 2.69 -9.76 16.92
N LYS A 39 2.41 -9.89 18.23
CA LYS A 39 1.10 -10.31 18.74
C LYS A 39 -0.05 -9.38 18.34
N ARG A 40 0.23 -8.10 18.10
CA ARG A 40 -0.77 -7.09 17.69
C ARG A 40 -0.70 -6.78 16.19
N ALA A 41 0.35 -7.22 15.51
CA ALA A 41 0.53 -6.98 14.09
C ALA A 41 -0.54 -7.74 13.29
N SER A 42 -1.38 -7.01 12.56
CA SER A 42 -2.32 -7.61 11.62
C SER A 42 -1.74 -7.57 10.23
N TRP A 43 -1.59 -8.73 9.58
CA TRP A 43 -1.25 -8.79 8.16
C TRP A 43 -2.41 -8.22 7.34
N ARG A 44 -2.14 -7.19 6.52
CA ARG A 44 -3.13 -6.56 5.64
C ARG A 44 -2.68 -6.78 4.21
N LEU A 45 -3.23 -7.82 3.56
CA LEU A 45 -3.08 -7.96 2.11
C LEU A 45 -3.90 -6.87 1.42
N PRO A 46 -3.36 -6.21 0.38
CA PRO A 46 -4.18 -5.38 -0.48
C PRO A 46 -5.28 -6.27 -1.08
N LYS A 47 -6.54 -5.93 -0.79
CA LYS A 47 -7.67 -6.65 -1.38
C LYS A 47 -7.74 -6.33 -2.87
N PRO A 48 -7.99 -7.31 -3.73
CA PRO A 48 -8.21 -7.04 -5.15
C PRO A 48 -9.41 -6.11 -5.30
N LEU A 49 -9.23 -5.06 -6.11
CA LEU A 49 -10.30 -4.13 -6.44
C LEU A 49 -11.12 -4.73 -7.59
N VAL A 50 -12.44 -4.56 -7.53
CA VAL A 50 -13.35 -4.94 -8.60
C VAL A 50 -13.80 -3.67 -9.31
N ALA A 51 -13.60 -3.61 -10.63
CA ALA A 51 -14.10 -2.51 -11.45
C ALA A 51 -15.63 -2.62 -11.58
N ILE A 52 -16.33 -1.54 -11.23
CA ILE A 52 -17.79 -1.43 -11.35
C ILE A 52 -18.16 -0.20 -12.17
N THR A 53 -19.29 -0.26 -12.87
CA THR A 53 -19.90 0.92 -13.51
C THR A 53 -21.06 1.40 -12.64
N LEU A 54 -20.94 2.62 -12.10
CA LEU A 54 -21.95 3.25 -11.26
C LEU A 54 -22.40 4.57 -11.88
N GLN A 55 -23.71 4.82 -11.89
CA GLN A 55 -24.25 6.13 -12.22
C GLN A 55 -24.32 6.98 -10.96
N VAL A 56 -23.71 8.16 -10.99
CA VAL A 56 -23.71 9.12 -9.88
C VAL A 56 -24.14 10.48 -10.39
N GLU A 57 -24.71 11.30 -9.51
CA GLU A 57 -25.05 12.68 -9.83
C GLU A 57 -23.78 13.49 -10.17
N PRO A 58 -23.86 14.42 -11.13
CA PRO A 58 -22.69 15.16 -11.60
C PRO A 58 -22.04 15.99 -10.50
N GLU A 59 -22.84 16.51 -9.57
CA GLU A 59 -22.36 17.31 -8.42
C GLU A 59 -21.51 16.48 -7.45
N VAL A 60 -21.91 15.24 -7.21
CA VAL A 60 -21.16 14.29 -6.36
C VAL A 60 -19.81 13.96 -6.98
N LEU A 61 -19.79 13.69 -8.29
CA LEU A 61 -18.54 13.41 -9.00
C LEU A 61 -17.61 14.63 -9.02
N ALA A 62 -18.18 15.83 -9.23
CA ALA A 62 -17.42 17.08 -9.21
C ALA A 62 -16.76 17.30 -7.85
N TRP A 63 -17.51 17.14 -6.76
CA TRP A 63 -16.99 17.28 -5.39
C TRP A 63 -15.82 16.33 -5.11
N PHE A 64 -15.89 15.06 -5.55
CA PHE A 64 -14.77 14.14 -5.40
C PHE A 64 -13.56 14.57 -6.22
N LYS A 65 -13.74 15.00 -7.47
CA LYS A 65 -12.64 15.45 -8.33
C LYS A 65 -11.92 16.68 -7.79
N GLU A 66 -12.61 17.58 -7.10
CA GLU A 66 -12.02 18.74 -6.42
C GLU A 66 -11.04 18.34 -5.31
N GLN A 67 -11.12 17.11 -4.80
CA GLN A 67 -10.22 16.59 -3.77
C GLN A 67 -8.82 16.20 -4.28
N GLY A 68 -8.57 16.31 -5.59
CA GLY A 68 -7.28 16.05 -6.24
C GLY A 68 -7.17 14.68 -6.91
N ASP A 69 -5.95 14.32 -7.32
CA ASP A 69 -5.67 13.15 -8.16
C ASP A 69 -6.06 11.80 -7.53
N GLU A 70 -6.25 11.75 -6.21
CA GLU A 70 -6.66 10.55 -5.48
C GLU A 70 -8.19 10.42 -5.28
N TRP A 71 -8.99 11.15 -6.05
CA TRP A 71 -10.46 11.16 -5.87
C TRP A 71 -11.11 9.77 -5.96
N GLU A 72 -10.62 8.88 -6.82
CA GLU A 72 -11.14 7.50 -6.93
C GLU A 72 -10.89 6.69 -5.65
N ARG A 73 -9.72 6.88 -5.00
CA ARG A 73 -9.40 6.24 -3.72
C ARG A 73 -10.31 6.76 -2.61
N ARG A 74 -10.59 8.07 -2.60
CA ARG A 74 -11.52 8.68 -1.64
C ARG A 74 -12.96 8.22 -1.85
N ALA A 75 -13.41 8.11 -3.10
CA ALA A 75 -14.73 7.57 -3.44
C ALA A 75 -14.86 6.10 -2.99
N THR A 76 -13.83 5.29 -3.25
CA THR A 76 -13.78 3.89 -2.79
C THR A 76 -13.83 3.79 -1.26
N ALA A 77 -13.12 4.67 -0.55
CA ALA A 77 -13.16 4.73 0.92
C ALA A 77 -14.56 5.11 1.45
N ALA A 78 -15.23 6.08 0.81
CA ALA A 78 -16.58 6.48 1.20
C ALA A 78 -17.59 5.33 1.04
N LEU A 79 -17.54 4.61 -0.09
CA LEU A 79 -18.37 3.41 -0.32
C LEU A 79 -18.14 2.36 0.76
N ARG A 80 -16.88 2.15 1.16
CA ARG A 80 -16.51 1.21 2.21
C ARG A 80 -17.07 1.61 3.58
N ILE A 81 -16.90 2.87 3.98
CA ILE A 81 -17.41 3.39 5.26
C ILE A 81 -18.94 3.24 5.30
N TYR A 82 -19.62 3.57 4.21
CA TYR A 82 -21.07 3.41 4.12
C TYR A 82 -21.48 1.94 4.28
N ALA A 83 -20.80 1.02 3.60
CA ALA A 83 -21.07 -0.41 3.70
C ALA A 83 -20.82 -0.95 5.12
N GLU A 84 -19.71 -0.59 5.75
CA GLU A 84 -19.38 -1.01 7.13
C GLU A 84 -20.40 -0.47 8.15
N ALA A 85 -20.91 0.75 7.96
CA ALA A 85 -21.92 1.35 8.84
C ALA A 85 -23.32 0.71 8.71
N HIS A 86 -23.61 0.06 7.58
CA HIS A 86 -24.93 -0.55 7.29
C HIS A 86 -24.90 -2.07 7.19
N GLN A 87 -23.75 -2.70 7.44
CA GLN A 87 -23.69 -4.14 7.65
C GLN A 87 -24.22 -4.44 9.05
N GLU A 88 -25.33 -5.18 9.14
CA GLU A 88 -25.76 -5.76 10.42
C GLU A 88 -24.64 -6.66 10.96
N PRO A 89 -24.33 -6.60 12.27
CA PRO A 89 -23.43 -7.56 12.86
C PRO A 89 -24.05 -8.96 12.73
N ALA A 90 -23.36 -9.84 12.00
CA ALA A 90 -23.67 -11.26 11.97
C ALA A 90 -23.44 -11.91 13.34
#